data_AF-A0A7X8XEB6-F1
#
_entry.id   AF-A0A7X8XEB6-F1
#
_cell.length_a   1.000
_cell.length_b   1.000
_cell.length_c   1.000
_cell.angle_alpha   90.00
_cell.angle_beta   90.00
_cell.angle_gamma   90.00
#
_symmetry.space_group_name_H-M   'P 1'
#
loop_
_entity.id
_entity.type
_entity.pdbx_description
1 polymer ?
#
loop_
_entity_poly.entity_id
_entity_poly.type
_entity_poly.pdbx_seq_one_letter_code
_entity_poly.pdbx_strand_id
1 'polypeptide(L)'
;MALKGSPTKKQQVIDAILENIRSGAISPGDRLAKVRDMSRHFKVSLCVIQNALKELVTDGFIECRGASGFFVLPNQNQAQAKNEVAADCAARSPLPGKMFLSCLHHSDLIWNRTFGEYAQVREEQIDRVRTYFAKYPDFHFHFDQAKVVRVYLEQHPEALPEFRQYVKEGRLELLGGLAIPDLNLCQGESLLRNLLQGRAWYSRHFGIEPEIGGMMDAFGMSSQLPQILQLAGYRYLVPGRMPNLDSSIDANRPFLWQGLDGSRVVVANSAACVAHQGYVTNVPVIYPPSVRLGQTVADLKQLEGDALVFYFTELGVLEEDLFWIIEVANRQGGRPVTFGRVADFMARIDPSTLPLFCGEMNPVFSGCYTTRITVKQGVRKAEHLLFQAEALAALSRRKVDFEPLWHELILAQFHDAICGCHTDKANQEIQEKIDFVQKESQAIAEQSLDQLSAGPLTVFNPHPHPGLYLVEAELDKGQVPAGVPVQRLGDRIFFEAELPALGAAGFQLQKEKSDSSGSKVLKGVTSITTPYFQADFKDGRAEIVDLQSERNIFGSNFGEILFRWDNGSMWTESFMNEPCGSECQDEELVEISEGPLFFQVVTAGRVRPGRKPISGNHGDYWTGFGSLAF
;
A
#
# COMPACT_ATOMS: atom_id res chain seq x y z
N MET A 1 -4.31 23.09 44.75
CA MET A 1 -5.45 22.55 45.53
C MET A 1 -5.89 21.27 44.82
N ALA A 2 -5.43 20.10 45.27
CA ALA A 2 -5.74 18.82 44.62
C ALA A 2 -7.13 18.37 45.05
N LEU A 3 -8.11 18.49 44.16
CA LEU A 3 -9.44 17.91 44.36
C LEU A 3 -9.35 16.41 44.05
N LYS A 4 -9.13 15.57 45.08
CA LYS A 4 -9.47 14.14 44.98
C LYS A 4 -10.99 14.05 44.93
N GLY A 5 -11.55 14.09 43.72
CA GLY A 5 -12.97 13.86 43.50
C GLY A 5 -13.32 12.40 43.84
N SER A 6 -14.44 12.20 44.55
CA SER A 6 -14.99 10.87 44.76
C SER A 6 -15.19 10.15 43.40
N PRO A 7 -14.95 8.82 43.33
CA PRO A 7 -15.07 8.08 42.07
C PRO A 7 -16.44 8.30 41.44
N THR A 8 -16.45 8.49 40.12
CA THR A 8 -17.69 8.68 39.38
C THR A 8 -18.58 7.44 39.53
N LYS A 9 -19.90 7.60 39.37
CA LYS A 9 -20.84 6.47 39.41
C LYS A 9 -20.51 5.37 38.40
N LYS A 10 -19.89 5.73 37.26
CA LYS A 10 -19.36 4.78 36.27
C LYS A 10 -18.19 3.99 36.86
N GLN A 11 -17.23 4.69 37.49
CA GLN A 11 -16.07 4.06 38.11
C GLN A 11 -16.47 3.09 39.23
N GLN A 12 -17.46 3.46 40.06
CA GLN A 12 -17.98 2.58 41.12
C GLN A 12 -18.55 1.26 40.57
N VAL A 13 -19.19 1.28 39.39
CA VAL A 13 -19.71 0.08 38.72
C VAL A 13 -18.57 -0.78 38.19
N ILE A 14 -17.56 -0.16 37.55
CA ILE A 14 -16.36 -0.83 37.05
C ILE A 14 -15.63 -1.53 38.20
N ASP A 15 -15.34 -0.79 39.27
CA ASP A 15 -14.61 -1.28 40.43
C ASP A 15 -15.33 -2.48 41.08
N ALA A 16 -16.65 -2.40 41.24
CA ALA A 16 -17.45 -3.49 41.82
C ALA A 16 -17.46 -4.75 40.93
N ILE A 17 -17.53 -4.61 39.61
CA ILE A 17 -17.46 -5.77 38.70
C ILE A 17 -16.06 -6.39 38.74
N LEU A 18 -15.01 -5.56 38.71
CA LEU A 18 -13.63 -6.03 38.80
C LEU A 18 -13.32 -6.71 40.14
N GLU A 19 -13.86 -6.21 41.25
CA GLU A 19 -13.72 -6.82 42.56
C GLU A 19 -14.36 -8.21 42.62
N ASN A 20 -15.54 -8.38 42.00
CA ASN A 20 -16.20 -9.69 41.91
C ASN A 20 -15.44 -10.68 41.01
N ILE A 21 -14.82 -10.21 39.93
CA ILE A 21 -13.96 -11.03 39.07
C ILE A 21 -12.67 -11.42 39.81
N ARG A 22 -12.02 -10.48 40.51
CA ARG A 22 -10.76 -10.70 41.25
C ARG A 22 -10.95 -11.60 42.47
N SER A 23 -12.05 -11.46 43.19
CA SER A 23 -12.39 -12.31 44.34
C SER A 23 -12.85 -13.71 43.94
N GLY A 24 -13.06 -13.97 42.64
CA GLY A 24 -13.54 -15.26 42.13
C GLY A 24 -15.05 -15.47 42.31
N ALA A 25 -15.79 -14.44 42.74
CA ALA A 25 -17.25 -14.49 42.83
C ALA A 25 -17.93 -14.62 41.46
N ILE A 26 -17.25 -14.19 40.39
CA ILE A 26 -17.63 -14.42 38.99
C ILE A 26 -16.41 -15.00 38.26
N SER A 27 -16.52 -16.23 37.79
CA SER A 27 -15.42 -16.98 37.16
C SER A 27 -15.29 -16.68 35.66
N PRO A 28 -14.12 -16.92 35.05
CA PRO A 28 -13.99 -16.86 33.59
C PRO A 28 -15.02 -17.73 32.86
N GLY A 29 -15.65 -17.16 31.84
CA GLY A 29 -16.76 -17.78 31.12
C GLY A 29 -18.14 -17.53 31.72
N ASP A 30 -18.23 -16.99 32.95
CA ASP A 30 -19.51 -16.65 33.56
C ASP A 30 -20.13 -15.41 32.90
N ARG A 31 -21.46 -15.42 32.84
CA ARG A 31 -22.25 -14.33 32.31
C ARG A 31 -22.50 -13.28 33.39
N LEU A 32 -22.24 -12.01 33.08
CA LEU A 32 -22.65 -10.90 33.93
C LEU A 32 -24.18 -10.74 33.96
N ALA A 33 -24.69 -10.16 35.05
CA ALA A 33 -26.09 -9.80 35.18
C ALA A 33 -26.55 -8.90 34.00
N LYS A 34 -27.85 -8.89 33.69
CA LYS A 34 -28.37 -8.06 32.60
C LYS A 34 -28.19 -6.57 32.94
N VAL A 35 -27.96 -5.74 31.92
CA VAL A 35 -27.78 -4.28 32.05
C VAL A 35 -28.89 -3.62 32.89
N ARG A 36 -30.15 -4.07 32.71
CA ARG A 36 -31.30 -3.57 33.48
C ARG A 36 -31.25 -3.92 34.96
N ASP A 37 -30.72 -5.10 35.31
CA ASP A 37 -30.63 -5.56 36.69
C ASP A 37 -29.47 -4.85 37.40
N MET A 38 -28.34 -4.67 36.72
CA MET A 38 -27.21 -3.87 37.23
C MET A 38 -27.59 -2.41 37.46
N SER A 39 -28.35 -1.81 36.54
CA SER A 39 -28.86 -0.43 36.70
C SER A 39 -29.71 -0.26 37.96
N ARG A 40 -30.59 -1.24 38.28
CA ARG A 40 -31.37 -1.24 39.53
C ARG A 40 -30.50 -1.44 40.75
N HIS A 41 -29.55 -2.36 40.69
CA HIS A 41 -28.66 -2.69 41.80
C HIS A 41 -27.78 -1.49 42.19
N PHE A 42 -27.09 -0.89 41.22
CA PHE A 42 -26.19 0.25 41.45
C PHE A 42 -26.92 1.59 41.56
N LYS A 43 -28.25 1.64 41.33
CA LYS A 43 -29.07 2.86 41.32
C LYS A 43 -28.50 3.92 40.36
N VAL A 44 -28.12 3.50 39.15
CA VAL A 44 -27.57 4.34 38.06
C VAL A 44 -28.34 4.12 36.76
N SER A 45 -28.21 5.04 35.79
CA SER A 45 -28.89 4.90 34.49
C SER A 45 -28.32 3.75 33.66
N LEU A 46 -29.11 3.24 32.70
CA LEU A 46 -28.67 2.20 31.76
C LEU A 46 -27.43 2.64 30.97
N CYS A 47 -27.34 3.93 30.61
CA CYS A 47 -26.21 4.51 29.91
C CYS A 47 -24.91 4.42 30.74
N VAL A 48 -24.97 4.65 32.06
CA VAL A 48 -23.80 4.50 32.95
C VAL A 48 -23.31 3.06 32.99
N ILE A 49 -24.22 2.08 33.06
CA ILE A 49 -23.87 0.66 33.02
C ILE A 49 -23.27 0.28 31.65
N GLN A 50 -23.88 0.73 30.55
CA GLN A 50 -23.39 0.44 29.19
C GLN A 50 -22.00 1.00 28.94
N ASN A 51 -21.73 2.22 29.42
CA ASN A 51 -20.41 2.83 29.31
C ASN A 51 -19.38 2.11 30.18
N ALA A 52 -19.74 1.68 31.40
CA ALA A 52 -18.87 0.87 32.25
C ALA A 52 -18.53 -0.49 31.61
N LEU A 53 -19.51 -1.17 31.03
CA LEU A 53 -19.29 -2.44 30.34
C LEU A 53 -18.47 -2.28 29.05
N LYS A 54 -18.68 -1.19 28.30
CA LYS A 54 -17.89 -0.89 27.11
C LYS A 54 -16.41 -0.68 27.45
N GLU A 55 -16.14 -0.02 28.57
CA GLU A 55 -14.78 0.17 29.10
C GLU A 55 -14.16 -1.18 29.50
N LEU A 56 -14.89 -2.02 30.25
CA LEU A 56 -14.43 -3.37 30.61
C LEU A 56 -14.19 -4.29 29.40
N VAL A 57 -14.95 -4.11 28.30
CA VAL A 57 -14.70 -4.80 27.02
C VAL A 57 -13.42 -4.28 26.37
N THR A 58 -13.24 -2.96 26.36
CA THR A 58 -12.04 -2.32 25.79
C THR A 58 -10.78 -2.73 26.56
N ASP A 59 -10.89 -2.85 27.88
CA ASP A 59 -9.81 -3.24 28.79
C ASP A 59 -9.58 -4.76 28.84
N GLY A 60 -10.37 -5.56 28.10
CA GLY A 60 -10.16 -7.00 27.96
C GLY A 60 -10.59 -7.84 29.17
N PHE A 61 -11.39 -7.31 30.10
CA PHE A 61 -11.90 -8.07 31.24
C PHE A 61 -13.12 -8.91 30.91
N ILE A 62 -13.94 -8.44 29.96
CA ILE A 62 -15.18 -9.09 29.53
C ILE A 62 -15.33 -8.99 28.01
N GLU A 63 -16.18 -9.82 27.43
CA GLU A 63 -16.57 -9.75 26.02
C GLU A 63 -18.09 -9.61 25.86
N CYS A 64 -18.53 -8.99 24.76
CA CYS A 64 -19.95 -8.87 24.41
C CYS A 64 -20.31 -9.90 23.33
N ARG A 65 -21.17 -10.86 23.66
CA ARG A 65 -21.65 -11.90 22.73
C ARG A 65 -23.05 -11.55 22.18
N GLY A 66 -23.21 -10.32 21.69
CA GLY A 66 -24.49 -9.83 21.12
C GLY A 66 -25.66 -9.95 22.10
N ALA A 67 -26.79 -10.53 21.66
CA ALA A 67 -27.99 -10.71 22.48
C ALA A 67 -27.76 -11.62 23.71
N SER A 68 -26.70 -12.43 23.69
CA SER A 68 -26.33 -13.32 24.79
C SER A 68 -25.69 -12.59 25.98
N GLY A 69 -25.37 -11.29 25.86
CA GLY A 69 -24.88 -10.46 26.95
C GLY A 69 -23.36 -10.47 27.12
N PHE A 70 -22.90 -10.10 28.32
CA PHE A 70 -21.48 -9.91 28.63
C PHE A 70 -20.92 -11.09 29.43
N PHE A 71 -19.72 -11.55 29.08
CA PHE A 71 -19.08 -12.72 29.69
C PHE A 71 -17.66 -12.39 30.14
N VAL A 72 -17.20 -12.97 31.25
CA VAL A 72 -15.84 -12.75 31.77
C VAL A 72 -14.82 -13.51 30.91
N LEU A 73 -13.76 -12.84 30.48
CA LEU A 73 -12.72 -13.46 29.65
C LEU A 73 -11.73 -14.27 30.50
N PRO A 74 -11.23 -15.42 29.99
CA PRO A 74 -10.22 -16.23 30.66
C PRO A 74 -8.83 -15.67 30.40
N ASN A 75 -8.44 -14.60 31.10
CA ASN A 75 -7.04 -14.28 31.38
C ASN A 75 -6.89 -13.14 32.42
N GLN A 76 -6.32 -13.46 33.57
CA GLN A 76 -6.02 -12.49 34.65
C GLN A 76 -4.66 -11.80 34.52
N ASN A 77 -3.87 -12.09 33.47
CA ASN A 77 -2.47 -11.63 33.42
C ASN A 77 -2.22 -10.27 32.73
N GLN A 78 -3.18 -9.63 32.06
CA GLN A 78 -2.92 -8.33 31.43
C GLN A 78 -3.11 -7.13 32.37
N ALA A 79 -4.01 -7.22 33.35
CA ALA A 79 -4.28 -6.13 34.29
C ALA A 79 -3.33 -6.13 35.50
N GLN A 80 -2.91 -7.32 35.96
CA GLN A 80 -1.85 -7.45 36.96
C GLN A 80 -0.49 -7.13 36.36
N ALA A 81 -0.19 -7.52 35.11
CA ALA A 81 1.00 -7.06 34.42
C ALA A 81 1.01 -5.53 34.24
N LYS A 82 -0.10 -4.87 33.91
CA LYS A 82 -0.13 -3.39 33.86
C LYS A 82 0.09 -2.72 35.22
N ASN A 83 -0.38 -3.30 36.32
CA ASN A 83 -0.23 -2.71 37.65
C ASN A 83 1.10 -3.08 38.35
N GLU A 84 1.65 -4.26 38.10
CA GLU A 84 3.01 -4.64 38.52
C GLU A 84 4.06 -3.97 37.64
N VAL A 85 3.83 -3.80 36.33
CA VAL A 85 4.67 -2.95 35.48
C VAL A 85 4.50 -1.48 35.86
N ALA A 86 3.32 -0.97 36.22
CA ALA A 86 3.20 0.41 36.72
C ALA A 86 3.85 0.61 38.11
N ALA A 87 3.84 -0.40 38.98
CA ALA A 87 4.50 -0.36 40.29
C ALA A 87 6.03 -0.59 40.20
N ASP A 88 6.50 -1.42 39.26
CA ASP A 88 7.92 -1.64 38.96
C ASP A 88 8.50 -0.50 38.10
N CYS A 89 7.73 0.11 37.19
CA CYS A 89 8.06 1.37 36.50
C CYS A 89 8.09 2.57 37.45
N ALA A 90 7.32 2.56 38.54
CA ALA A 90 7.42 3.59 39.58
C ALA A 90 8.67 3.41 40.47
N ALA A 91 9.28 2.22 40.47
CA ALA A 91 10.47 1.88 41.26
C ALA A 91 11.77 1.87 40.45
N ARG A 92 11.71 1.75 39.12
CA ARG A 92 12.86 1.84 38.23
C ARG A 92 13.03 3.28 37.73
N SER A 93 14.13 3.91 38.14
CA SER A 93 14.59 5.09 37.41
C SER A 93 14.79 4.71 35.94
N PRO A 94 14.19 5.40 34.96
CA PRO A 94 14.35 5.06 33.56
C PRO A 94 15.85 5.04 33.22
N LEU A 95 16.31 3.95 32.61
CA LEU A 95 17.70 3.83 32.18
C LEU A 95 18.05 5.01 31.25
N PRO A 96 19.26 5.59 31.36
CA PRO A 96 19.65 6.78 30.60
C PRO A 96 19.60 6.53 29.08
N GLY A 97 19.00 7.46 28.33
CA GLY A 97 18.92 7.43 26.87
C GLY A 97 18.61 8.81 26.27
N LYS A 98 18.99 9.04 25.02
CA LYS A 98 18.80 10.32 24.30
C LYS A 98 17.51 10.31 23.49
N MET A 99 16.74 11.39 23.58
CA MET A 99 15.53 11.58 22.79
C MET A 99 15.88 12.29 21.48
N PHE A 100 15.37 11.78 20.36
CA PHE A 100 15.54 12.34 19.04
C PHE A 100 14.16 12.75 18.52
N LEU A 101 13.70 13.94 18.90
CA LEU A 101 12.50 14.53 18.34
C LEU A 101 12.82 15.08 16.95
N SER A 102 12.27 14.47 15.91
CA SER A 102 12.38 14.97 14.54
C SER A 102 11.00 15.39 14.05
N CYS A 103 10.91 16.57 13.46
CA CYS A 103 9.65 17.07 12.90
C CYS A 103 9.55 16.77 11.41
N LEU A 104 8.34 16.55 10.91
CA LEU A 104 8.10 16.46 9.48
C LEU A 104 6.68 16.89 9.09
N HIS A 105 6.46 17.07 7.80
CA HIS A 105 5.14 17.08 7.19
C HIS A 105 5.03 15.82 6.33
N HIS A 106 4.23 14.85 6.76
CA HIS A 106 3.86 13.78 5.84
C HIS A 106 2.97 14.37 4.76
N SER A 107 3.25 14.07 3.49
CA SER A 107 2.67 14.85 2.40
C SER A 107 2.23 13.98 1.23
N ASP A 108 0.93 13.69 1.15
CA ASP A 108 0.36 12.92 0.04
C ASP A 108 0.50 13.67 -1.27
N LEU A 109 1.25 13.14 -2.22
CA LEU A 109 1.42 13.81 -3.51
C LEU A 109 0.07 14.02 -4.21
N ILE A 110 -0.85 13.09 -4.01
CA ILE A 110 -2.22 13.10 -4.51
C ILE A 110 -3.09 12.16 -3.67
N TRP A 111 -4.30 12.59 -3.29
CA TRP A 111 -5.26 11.78 -2.52
C TRP A 111 -6.66 12.42 -2.59
N ASN A 112 -7.04 13.22 -1.58
CA ASN A 112 -8.30 13.95 -1.55
C ASN A 112 -8.25 15.27 -2.34
N ARG A 113 -7.04 15.72 -2.68
CA ARG A 113 -6.70 16.87 -3.53
C ARG A 113 -5.80 16.42 -4.67
N THR A 114 -5.72 17.22 -5.72
CA THR A 114 -4.83 16.95 -6.86
C THR A 114 -3.38 17.34 -6.59
N PHE A 115 -2.45 17.00 -7.51
CA PHE A 115 -1.02 17.32 -7.31
C PHE A 115 -0.79 18.81 -7.12
N GLY A 116 -1.46 19.65 -7.91
CA GLY A 116 -1.35 21.11 -7.84
C GLY A 116 -1.95 21.71 -6.57
N GLU A 117 -3.08 21.17 -6.11
CA GLU A 117 -3.74 21.62 -4.88
C GLU A 117 -2.91 21.29 -3.64
N TYR A 118 -2.30 20.10 -3.58
CA TYR A 118 -1.36 19.78 -2.50
C TYR A 118 -0.06 20.57 -2.58
N ALA A 119 0.41 20.95 -3.78
CA ALA A 119 1.60 21.81 -3.92
C ALA A 119 1.42 23.16 -3.20
N GLN A 120 0.23 23.76 -3.26
CA GLN A 120 -0.09 25.00 -2.54
C GLN A 120 -0.06 24.81 -1.01
N VAL A 121 -0.59 23.68 -0.52
CA VAL A 121 -0.53 23.36 0.93
C VAL A 121 0.91 23.22 1.40
N ARG A 122 1.75 22.56 0.60
CA ARG A 122 3.19 22.37 0.91
C ARG A 122 3.94 23.68 0.94
N GLU A 123 3.64 24.61 0.03
CA GLU A 123 4.27 25.92 -0.01
C GLU A 123 4.10 26.64 1.34
N GLU A 124 2.88 26.70 1.86
CA GLU A 124 2.59 27.28 3.18
C GLU A 124 3.33 26.56 4.32
N GLN A 125 3.31 25.23 4.31
CA GLN A 125 4.00 24.41 5.32
C GLN A 125 5.51 24.65 5.32
N ILE A 126 6.13 24.65 4.15
CA ILE A 126 7.58 24.82 3.99
C ILE A 126 7.98 26.25 4.36
N ASP A 127 7.22 27.26 3.95
CA ASP A 127 7.46 28.64 4.37
C ASP A 127 7.41 28.78 5.90
N ARG A 128 6.44 28.14 6.55
CA ARG A 128 6.38 28.13 8.01
C ARG A 128 7.60 27.45 8.63
N VAL A 129 8.01 26.29 8.12
CA VAL A 129 9.21 25.57 8.57
C VAL A 129 10.47 26.44 8.44
N ARG A 130 10.61 27.21 7.35
CA ARG A 130 11.71 28.17 7.18
C ARG A 130 11.74 29.24 8.26
N THR A 131 10.59 29.77 8.67
CA THR A 131 10.53 30.72 9.80
C THR A 131 11.05 30.10 11.10
N TYR A 132 10.81 28.80 11.32
CA TYR A 132 11.30 28.11 12.51
C TYR A 132 12.80 27.82 12.45
N PHE A 133 13.35 27.51 11.27
CA PHE A 133 14.80 27.43 11.11
C PHE A 133 15.50 28.77 11.43
N ALA A 134 14.91 29.90 11.05
CA ALA A 134 15.48 31.21 11.38
C ALA A 134 15.40 31.55 12.88
N LYS A 135 14.31 31.14 13.56
CA LYS A 135 14.02 31.53 14.95
C LYS A 135 14.59 30.56 16.00
N TYR A 136 14.69 29.27 15.68
CA TYR A 136 15.02 28.22 16.64
C TYR A 136 16.25 27.41 16.15
N PRO A 137 17.46 27.74 16.64
CA PRO A 137 18.71 27.10 16.19
C PRO A 137 18.75 25.58 16.38
N ASP A 138 18.08 25.07 17.42
CA ASP A 138 18.04 23.63 17.72
C ASP A 138 16.96 22.87 16.94
N PHE A 139 16.13 23.55 16.14
CA PHE A 139 15.05 22.90 15.39
C PHE A 139 15.57 21.95 14.32
N HIS A 140 14.99 20.75 14.27
CA HIS A 140 15.29 19.72 13.28
C HIS A 140 14.02 19.31 12.54
N PHE A 141 14.13 19.20 11.22
CA PHE A 141 13.04 18.80 10.33
C PHE A 141 13.56 17.81 9.29
N HIS A 142 12.71 16.93 8.78
CA HIS A 142 13.04 16.09 7.64
C HIS A 142 11.92 16.00 6.60
N PHE A 143 12.31 15.77 5.35
CA PHE A 143 11.40 15.33 4.30
C PHE A 143 11.54 13.81 4.11
N ASP A 144 10.41 13.11 3.97
CA ASP A 144 10.36 11.66 3.76
C ASP A 144 10.43 11.26 2.27
N GLN A 145 10.31 12.23 1.35
CA GLN A 145 10.36 12.02 -0.09
C GLN A 145 10.83 13.28 -0.85
N ALA A 146 11.58 13.08 -1.94
CA ALA A 146 12.23 14.18 -2.65
C ALA A 146 11.26 15.09 -3.40
N LYS A 147 10.13 14.55 -3.89
CA LYS A 147 9.20 15.30 -4.75
C LYS A 147 8.64 16.54 -4.04
N VAL A 148 8.42 16.48 -2.73
CA VAL A 148 7.89 17.59 -1.92
C VAL A 148 8.84 18.79 -1.96
N VAL A 149 10.10 18.59 -1.55
CA VAL A 149 11.11 19.65 -1.53
C VAL A 149 11.52 20.07 -2.94
N ARG A 150 11.50 19.14 -3.90
CA ARG A 150 11.81 19.43 -5.31
C ARG A 150 10.84 20.42 -5.93
N VAL A 151 9.54 20.21 -5.79
CA VAL A 151 8.51 21.11 -6.35
C VAL A 151 8.66 22.51 -5.76
N TYR A 152 8.88 22.60 -4.44
CA TYR A 152 9.10 23.89 -3.79
C TYR A 152 10.32 24.61 -4.33
N LEU A 153 11.48 23.94 -4.46
CA LEU A 153 12.70 24.58 -4.96
C LEU A 153 12.69 24.87 -6.46
N GLU A 154 11.87 24.16 -7.25
CA GLU A 154 11.60 24.52 -8.65
C GLU A 154 10.83 25.85 -8.75
N GLN A 155 9.95 26.14 -7.79
CA GLN A 155 9.17 27.38 -7.72
C GLN A 155 9.91 28.52 -7.00
N HIS A 156 10.77 28.18 -6.03
CA HIS A 156 11.54 29.10 -5.19
C HIS A 156 13.04 28.80 -5.27
N PRO A 157 13.69 28.94 -6.44
CA PRO A 157 15.11 28.62 -6.61
C PRO A 157 16.03 29.45 -5.70
N GLU A 158 15.60 30.63 -5.27
CA GLU A 158 16.30 31.49 -4.31
C GLU A 158 16.43 30.88 -2.92
N ALA A 159 15.59 29.90 -2.55
CA ALA A 159 15.64 29.22 -1.26
C ALA A 159 16.71 28.10 -1.22
N LEU A 160 17.22 27.64 -2.37
CA LEU A 160 18.17 26.52 -2.42
C LEU A 160 19.45 26.73 -1.59
N PRO A 161 20.10 27.91 -1.59
CA PRO A 161 21.28 28.15 -0.75
C PRO A 161 20.98 27.99 0.75
N GLU A 162 19.81 28.44 1.20
CA GLU A 162 19.35 28.32 2.59
C GLU A 162 19.14 26.85 2.96
N PHE A 163 18.48 26.07 2.10
CA PHE A 163 18.27 24.64 2.33
C PHE A 163 19.60 23.86 2.36
N ARG A 164 20.55 24.19 1.47
CA ARG A 164 21.90 23.61 1.50
C ARG A 164 22.60 23.87 2.82
N GLN A 165 22.43 25.06 3.39
CA GLN A 165 22.97 25.38 4.70
C GLN A 165 22.32 24.52 5.80
N TYR A 166 21.00 24.41 5.84
CA TYR A 166 20.31 23.58 6.85
C TYR A 166 20.66 22.09 6.75
N VAL A 167 20.85 21.57 5.53
CA VAL A 167 21.33 20.19 5.32
C VAL A 167 22.76 20.02 5.85
N LYS A 168 23.65 20.97 5.53
CA LYS A 168 25.04 20.93 6.02
C LYS A 168 25.14 21.04 7.54
N GLU A 169 24.25 21.81 8.16
CA GLU A 169 24.12 21.94 9.62
C GLU A 169 23.51 20.69 10.27
N GLY A 170 22.92 19.77 9.49
CA GLY A 170 22.22 18.59 9.98
C GLY A 170 20.82 18.90 10.54
N ARG A 171 20.32 20.12 10.36
CA ARG A 171 19.01 20.55 10.86
C ARG A 171 17.88 20.19 9.89
N LEU A 172 18.21 20.03 8.61
CA LEU A 172 17.31 19.50 7.60
C LEU A 172 17.84 18.14 7.10
N GLU A 173 17.05 17.08 7.27
CA GLU A 173 17.34 15.78 6.67
C GLU A 173 16.46 15.51 5.46
N LEU A 174 17.01 14.82 4.47
CA LEU A 174 16.31 14.41 3.27
C LEU A 174 16.36 12.89 3.20
N LEU A 175 15.22 12.24 3.38
CA LEU A 175 15.09 10.79 3.42
C LEU A 175 14.36 10.27 2.17
N GLY A 176 14.29 8.95 2.04
CA GLY A 176 13.47 8.28 1.03
C GLY A 176 13.94 8.42 -0.42
N GLY A 177 13.04 8.03 -1.32
CA GLY A 177 13.22 8.12 -2.77
C GLY A 177 12.59 9.39 -3.35
N LEU A 178 12.21 9.35 -4.63
CA LEU A 178 11.49 10.46 -5.26
C LEU A 178 10.11 10.67 -4.62
N ALA A 179 9.36 9.59 -4.42
CA ALA A 179 8.03 9.54 -3.82
C ALA A 179 7.92 8.34 -2.86
N ILE A 180 6.81 8.26 -2.12
CA ILE A 180 6.43 7.07 -1.34
C ILE A 180 5.48 6.20 -2.20
N PRO A 181 6.00 5.15 -2.87
CA PRO A 181 5.19 4.31 -3.73
C PRO A 181 4.36 3.31 -2.92
N ASP A 182 3.36 2.69 -3.56
CA ASP A 182 2.86 1.42 -3.03
C ASP A 182 3.92 0.32 -3.17
N LEU A 183 4.10 -0.50 -2.14
CA LEU A 183 5.21 -1.46 -2.06
C LEU A 183 4.81 -2.89 -2.47
N ASN A 184 3.58 -3.05 -3.00
CA ASN A 184 3.00 -4.34 -3.41
C ASN A 184 2.58 -4.34 -4.88
N LEU A 185 1.96 -3.26 -5.35
CA LEU A 185 1.41 -3.12 -6.69
C LEU A 185 2.47 -2.70 -7.73
N CYS A 186 3.51 -1.99 -7.30
CA CYS A 186 4.61 -1.54 -8.15
C CYS A 186 5.60 -2.69 -8.47
N GLN A 187 6.19 -2.68 -9.67
CA GLN A 187 7.30 -3.61 -9.98
C GLN A 187 8.56 -3.27 -9.20
N GLY A 188 9.41 -4.28 -9.00
CA GLY A 188 10.72 -4.09 -8.38
C GLY A 188 11.59 -3.04 -9.09
N GLU A 189 11.57 -3.00 -10.44
CA GLU A 189 12.30 -1.98 -11.21
C GLU A 189 11.75 -0.57 -10.92
N SER A 190 10.43 -0.40 -10.87
CA SER A 190 9.79 0.86 -10.51
C SER A 190 10.20 1.34 -9.11
N LEU A 191 10.26 0.44 -8.13
CA LEU A 191 10.74 0.74 -6.77
C LEU A 191 12.22 1.16 -6.78
N LEU A 192 13.06 0.48 -7.54
CA LEU A 192 14.48 0.81 -7.69
C LEU A 192 14.66 2.19 -8.36
N ARG A 193 13.92 2.47 -9.45
CA ARG A 193 13.96 3.75 -10.16
C ARG A 193 13.49 4.91 -9.29
N ASN A 194 12.46 4.71 -8.47
CA ASN A 194 12.01 5.68 -7.48
C ASN A 194 13.14 6.07 -6.51
N LEU A 195 13.84 5.09 -5.96
CA LEU A 195 14.94 5.30 -5.03
C LEU A 195 16.12 6.01 -5.73
N LEU A 196 16.56 5.50 -6.88
CA LEU A 196 17.69 6.06 -7.64
C LEU A 196 17.44 7.50 -8.10
N GLN A 197 16.23 7.82 -8.57
CA GLN A 197 15.90 9.16 -9.04
C GLN A 197 15.87 10.17 -7.88
N GLY A 198 15.34 9.77 -6.73
CA GLY A 198 15.39 10.57 -5.49
C GLY A 198 16.84 10.86 -5.08
N ARG A 199 17.68 9.82 -4.98
CA ARG A 199 19.10 9.96 -4.64
C ARG A 199 19.86 10.84 -5.63
N ALA A 200 19.68 10.63 -6.93
CA ALA A 200 20.33 11.43 -7.96
C ALA A 200 19.95 12.91 -7.82
N TRP A 201 18.68 13.21 -7.51
CA TRP A 201 18.25 14.57 -7.27
C TRP A 201 18.90 15.17 -6.01
N TYR A 202 18.93 14.43 -4.90
CA TYR A 202 19.58 14.87 -3.66
C TYR A 202 21.09 15.09 -3.83
N SER A 203 21.76 14.19 -4.53
CA SER A 203 23.19 14.28 -4.84
C SER A 203 23.52 15.53 -5.64
N ARG A 204 22.76 15.79 -6.72
CA ARG A 204 22.93 16.97 -7.58
C ARG A 204 22.70 18.29 -6.84
N HIS A 205 21.72 18.35 -5.94
CA HIS A 205 21.30 19.62 -5.33
C HIS A 205 21.95 19.89 -3.97
N PHE A 206 22.25 18.84 -3.19
CA PHE A 206 22.74 18.96 -1.81
C PHE A 206 24.07 18.25 -1.56
N GLY A 207 24.55 17.42 -2.50
CA GLY A 207 25.79 16.67 -2.34
C GLY A 207 25.68 15.55 -1.30
N ILE A 208 24.47 15.02 -1.08
CA ILE A 208 24.20 13.95 -0.12
C ILE A 208 23.60 12.73 -0.80
N GLU A 209 23.73 11.60 -0.12
CA GLU A 209 23.30 10.28 -0.58
C GLU A 209 22.51 9.62 0.57
N PRO A 210 21.18 9.74 0.62
CA PRO A 210 20.39 9.25 1.75
C PRO A 210 20.49 7.73 1.93
N GLU A 211 20.66 7.29 3.18
CA GLU A 211 20.75 5.86 3.51
C GLU A 211 19.51 5.32 4.23
N ILE A 212 18.52 6.18 4.48
CA ILE A 212 17.28 5.87 5.18
C ILE A 212 16.13 5.93 4.17
N GLY A 213 15.49 4.79 3.91
CA GLY A 213 14.26 4.73 3.14
C GLY A 213 13.13 5.30 3.97
N GLY A 214 12.43 6.32 3.47
CA GLY A 214 11.21 6.84 4.06
C GLY A 214 10.01 6.24 3.33
N MET A 215 9.30 5.33 3.99
CA MET A 215 8.13 4.66 3.43
C MET A 215 6.87 4.92 4.26
N MET A 216 6.84 6.04 4.99
CA MET A 216 5.73 6.34 5.89
C MET A 216 4.40 6.33 5.15
N ASP A 217 3.40 5.76 5.80
CA ASP A 217 2.06 5.51 5.27
C ASP A 217 1.94 4.55 4.07
N ALA A 218 3.03 3.94 3.57
CA ALA A 218 2.90 2.88 2.56
C ALA A 218 2.08 1.69 3.09
N PHE A 219 1.24 1.10 2.22
CA PHE A 219 0.24 0.10 2.60
C PHE A 219 0.81 -1.32 2.59
N GLY A 220 1.55 -1.66 3.65
CA GLY A 220 2.18 -2.96 3.76
C GLY A 220 3.44 -3.04 2.91
N MET A 221 4.23 -4.10 3.08
CA MET A 221 5.56 -4.16 2.47
C MET A 221 5.95 -5.59 2.08
N SER A 222 6.30 -5.75 0.79
CA SER A 222 6.74 -7.01 0.21
C SER A 222 8.08 -7.49 0.79
N SER A 223 8.23 -8.81 0.94
CA SER A 223 9.42 -9.45 1.52
C SER A 223 10.70 -9.28 0.68
N GLN A 224 10.61 -8.77 -0.54
CA GLN A 224 11.77 -8.47 -1.38
C GLN A 224 12.37 -7.08 -1.13
N LEU A 225 11.66 -6.20 -0.40
CA LEU A 225 12.07 -4.81 -0.20
C LEU A 225 13.46 -4.66 0.47
N PRO A 226 13.89 -5.50 1.44
CA PRO A 226 15.25 -5.41 1.98
C PRO A 226 16.35 -5.51 0.92
N GLN A 227 16.19 -6.39 -0.08
CA GLN A 227 17.15 -6.52 -1.18
C GLN A 227 17.17 -5.25 -2.04
N ILE A 228 15.98 -4.77 -2.43
CA ILE A 228 15.83 -3.57 -3.27
C ILE A 228 16.47 -2.35 -2.59
N LEU A 229 16.19 -2.15 -1.30
CA LEU A 229 16.77 -1.06 -0.50
C LEU A 229 18.29 -1.15 -0.45
N GLN A 230 18.85 -2.33 -0.13
CA GLN A 230 20.30 -2.51 -0.08
C GLN A 230 20.98 -2.23 -1.44
N LEU A 231 20.42 -2.77 -2.53
CA LEU A 231 20.95 -2.55 -3.88
C LEU A 231 20.90 -1.07 -4.28
N ALA A 232 19.91 -0.32 -3.80
CA ALA A 232 19.78 1.11 -3.99
C ALA A 232 20.64 1.95 -3.02
N GLY A 233 21.40 1.33 -2.11
CA GLY A 233 22.28 2.00 -1.15
C GLY A 233 21.61 2.47 0.15
N TYR A 234 20.45 1.91 0.50
CA TYR A 234 19.72 2.18 1.73
C TYR A 234 19.95 1.06 2.75
N ARG A 235 20.33 1.45 3.98
CA ARG A 235 20.67 0.53 5.09
C ARG A 235 19.59 0.50 6.17
N TYR A 236 18.83 1.59 6.24
CA TYR A 236 17.80 1.82 7.24
C TYR A 236 16.46 2.06 6.56
N LEU A 237 15.39 1.76 7.27
CA LEU A 237 14.01 1.98 6.84
C LEU A 237 13.23 2.63 7.98
N VAL A 238 12.64 3.79 7.70
CA VAL A 238 11.46 4.27 8.42
C VAL A 238 10.25 3.64 7.73
N PRO A 239 9.59 2.66 8.37
CA PRO A 239 8.63 1.79 7.70
C PRO A 239 7.31 2.50 7.40
N GLY A 240 6.55 1.93 6.47
CA GLY A 240 5.12 2.19 6.34
C GLY A 240 4.31 1.39 7.35
N ARG A 241 3.08 1.05 6.96
CA ARG A 241 2.21 0.20 7.77
C ARG A 241 2.77 -1.21 7.80
N MET A 242 2.85 -1.80 8.99
CA MET A 242 3.41 -3.14 9.23
C MET A 242 2.33 -4.11 9.73
N PRO A 243 1.26 -4.39 8.95
CA PRO A 243 0.30 -5.42 9.34
C PRO A 243 0.99 -6.77 9.42
N ASN A 244 0.47 -7.67 10.26
CA ASN A 244 0.95 -9.04 10.40
C ASN A 244 2.45 -9.18 10.73
N LEU A 245 3.04 -8.14 11.33
CA LEU A 245 4.31 -8.27 12.01
C LEU A 245 4.18 -9.30 13.14
N ASP A 246 5.15 -10.20 13.27
CA ASP A 246 5.16 -11.22 14.31
C ASP A 246 5.03 -10.59 15.70
N SER A 247 4.19 -11.17 16.57
CA SER A 247 3.89 -10.60 17.89
C SER A 247 5.10 -10.56 18.85
N SER A 248 6.18 -11.28 18.52
CA SER A 248 7.47 -11.20 19.22
C SER A 248 8.28 -9.95 18.86
N ILE A 249 7.93 -9.23 17.79
CA ILE A 249 8.58 -8.00 17.36
C ILE A 249 7.75 -6.80 17.84
N ASP A 250 8.36 -5.95 18.67
CA ASP A 250 7.76 -4.66 19.02
C ASP A 250 7.92 -3.69 17.84
N ALA A 251 6.81 -3.37 17.17
CA ALA A 251 6.75 -2.45 16.02
C ALA A 251 7.27 -1.04 16.32
N ASN A 252 7.35 -0.65 17.59
CA ASN A 252 7.84 0.66 18.04
C ASN A 252 9.32 0.65 18.43
N ARG A 253 10.01 -0.49 18.27
CA ARG A 253 11.44 -0.65 18.51
C ARG A 253 12.15 -1.06 17.22
N PRO A 254 13.46 -0.78 17.09
CA PRO A 254 14.22 -1.25 15.95
C PRO A 254 14.24 -2.78 15.86
N PHE A 255 14.18 -3.30 14.65
CA PHE A 255 14.37 -4.72 14.35
C PHE A 255 15.11 -4.89 13.02
N LEU A 256 15.63 -6.09 12.78
CA LEU A 256 16.32 -6.44 11.55
C LEU A 256 15.34 -7.17 10.63
N TRP A 257 15.08 -6.64 9.44
CA TRP A 257 14.22 -7.29 8.46
C TRP A 257 15.06 -7.97 7.38
N GLN A 258 14.88 -9.26 7.19
CA GLN A 258 15.56 -10.06 6.18
C GLN A 258 14.63 -10.39 5.01
N GLY A 259 15.11 -10.10 3.80
CA GLY A 259 14.42 -10.44 2.56
C GLY A 259 14.62 -11.89 2.12
N LEU A 260 13.95 -12.28 1.03
CA LEU A 260 13.96 -13.68 0.53
C LEU A 260 15.35 -14.19 0.16
N ASP A 261 16.27 -13.30 -0.22
CA ASP A 261 17.65 -13.61 -0.60
C ASP A 261 18.64 -13.59 0.57
N GLY A 262 18.19 -13.21 1.77
CA GLY A 262 19.03 -13.02 2.94
C GLY A 262 19.58 -11.60 3.15
N SER A 263 19.31 -10.65 2.24
CA SER A 263 19.64 -9.23 2.44
C SER A 263 18.89 -8.67 3.65
N ARG A 264 19.51 -7.75 4.40
CA ARG A 264 18.97 -7.26 5.69
C ARG A 264 19.00 -5.74 5.83
N VAL A 265 17.89 -5.16 6.27
CA VAL A 265 17.82 -3.72 6.58
C VAL A 265 17.38 -3.52 8.03
N VAL A 266 17.90 -2.47 8.67
CA VAL A 266 17.43 -2.07 10.00
C VAL A 266 16.14 -1.28 9.81
N VAL A 267 15.05 -1.78 10.36
CA VAL A 267 13.78 -1.08 10.38
C VAL A 267 13.67 -0.38 11.73
N ALA A 268 13.40 0.92 11.75
CA ALA A 268 13.09 1.62 12.98
C ALA A 268 11.95 2.63 12.77
N ASN A 269 10.89 2.41 13.52
CA ASN A 269 9.74 3.30 13.61
C ASN A 269 9.90 4.28 14.78
N SER A 270 9.06 5.31 14.83
CA SER A 270 8.98 6.18 16.01
C SER A 270 8.48 5.39 17.22
N ALA A 271 9.14 5.52 18.35
CA ALA A 271 8.71 4.95 19.63
C ALA A 271 7.45 5.65 20.17
N ALA A 272 7.25 6.91 19.78
CA ALA A 272 6.06 7.70 20.08
C ALA A 272 5.91 8.84 19.07
N CYS A 273 4.72 9.44 19.04
CA CYS A 273 4.44 10.62 18.24
C CYS A 273 4.03 11.80 19.12
N VAL A 274 4.55 12.98 18.81
CA VAL A 274 4.02 14.26 19.28
C VAL A 274 2.95 14.72 18.29
N ALA A 275 1.81 15.17 18.80
CA ALA A 275 0.74 15.67 17.97
C ALA A 275 0.03 16.82 18.66
N HIS A 276 -0.44 17.77 17.85
CA HIS A 276 -1.32 18.86 18.29
C HIS A 276 -2.79 18.60 17.94
N GLN A 277 -3.03 17.59 17.10
CA GLN A 277 -4.36 17.10 16.73
C GLN A 277 -4.54 15.69 17.28
N GLY A 278 -5.75 15.36 17.71
CA GLY A 278 -6.15 13.98 17.99
C GLY A 278 -7.11 13.52 16.92
N TYR A 279 -7.15 12.23 16.62
CA TYR A 279 -8.14 11.65 15.72
C TYR A 279 -8.82 10.44 16.38
N VAL A 280 -10.11 10.26 16.07
CA VAL A 280 -10.86 9.02 16.31
C VAL A 280 -11.52 8.68 14.99
N THR A 281 -11.17 7.52 14.40
CA THR A 281 -11.72 7.08 13.10
C THR A 281 -11.68 8.18 12.03
N ASN A 282 -10.52 8.83 11.86
CA ASN A 282 -10.28 9.97 10.95
C ASN A 282 -11.12 11.23 11.23
N VAL A 283 -11.77 11.33 12.39
CA VAL A 283 -12.45 12.54 12.84
C VAL A 283 -11.56 13.26 13.86
N PRO A 284 -11.26 14.56 13.67
CA PRO A 284 -10.43 15.29 14.62
C PRO A 284 -11.14 15.42 15.96
N VAL A 285 -10.43 15.11 17.04
CA VAL A 285 -10.84 15.39 18.42
C VAL A 285 -10.40 16.80 18.76
N ILE A 286 -11.35 17.64 19.12
CA ILE A 286 -11.11 19.07 19.36
C ILE A 286 -10.48 19.26 20.74
N TYR A 287 -9.18 19.55 20.73
CA TYR A 287 -8.45 20.15 21.84
C TYR A 287 -7.80 21.46 21.34
N PRO A 288 -7.56 22.45 22.21
CA PRO A 288 -6.60 23.50 21.89
C PRO A 288 -5.24 22.84 21.56
N PRO A 289 -4.58 23.22 20.44
CA PRO A 289 -3.32 22.61 20.02
C PRO A 289 -2.26 22.51 21.13
N SER A 290 -2.09 23.58 21.91
CA SER A 290 -1.16 23.64 23.04
C SER A 290 -1.44 22.63 24.16
N VAL A 291 -2.70 22.32 24.42
CA VAL A 291 -3.09 21.33 25.44
C VAL A 291 -2.67 19.93 24.99
N ARG A 292 -2.95 19.59 23.73
CA ARG A 292 -2.61 18.28 23.18
C ARG A 292 -1.10 18.11 23.01
N LEU A 293 -0.40 19.15 22.57
CA LEU A 293 1.06 19.18 22.54
C LEU A 293 1.65 19.00 23.93
N GLY A 294 1.15 19.73 24.93
CA GLY A 294 1.61 19.61 26.31
C GLY A 294 1.47 18.19 26.87
N GLN A 295 0.35 17.52 26.55
CA GLN A 295 0.13 16.11 26.92
C GLN A 295 1.12 15.19 26.22
N THR A 296 1.18 15.23 24.89
CA THR A 296 2.02 14.30 24.10
C THR A 296 3.51 14.50 24.35
N VAL A 297 3.98 15.73 24.56
CA VAL A 297 5.37 16.03 24.96
C VAL A 297 5.68 15.51 26.37
N ALA A 298 4.73 15.63 27.31
CA ALA A 298 4.91 15.10 28.66
C ALA A 298 4.99 13.57 28.67
N ASP A 299 4.18 12.89 27.84
CA ASP A 299 4.16 11.43 27.71
C ASP A 299 5.51 10.87 27.24
N LEU A 300 6.29 11.62 26.47
CA LEU A 300 7.63 11.21 26.01
C LEU A 300 8.59 10.89 27.15
N LYS A 301 8.38 11.47 28.35
CA LYS A 301 9.23 11.20 29.52
C LYS A 301 9.11 9.78 30.05
N GLN A 302 8.08 9.04 29.62
CA GLN A 302 7.87 7.62 29.98
C GLN A 302 8.70 6.67 29.10
N LEU A 303 9.33 7.17 28.03
CA LEU A 303 10.12 6.35 27.12
C LEU A 303 11.48 5.95 27.73
N GLU A 304 11.85 4.70 27.51
CA GLU A 304 13.10 4.10 28.00
C GLU A 304 14.15 3.91 26.88
N GLY A 305 15.43 4.12 27.22
CA GLY A 305 16.55 3.98 26.27
C GLY A 305 16.52 5.02 25.16
N ASP A 306 17.45 4.98 24.21
CA ASP A 306 17.42 5.90 23.05
C ASP A 306 16.07 5.78 22.31
N ALA A 307 15.46 6.91 21.96
CA ALA A 307 14.10 6.95 21.41
C ALA A 307 13.98 7.93 20.24
N LEU A 308 13.54 7.43 19.09
CA LEU A 308 13.10 8.23 17.96
C LEU A 308 11.65 8.66 18.17
N VAL A 309 11.38 9.95 18.03
CA VAL A 309 10.04 10.52 18.20
C VAL A 309 9.75 11.42 17.01
N PHE A 310 8.57 11.27 16.42
CA PHE A 310 8.14 12.16 15.35
C PHE A 310 7.11 13.16 15.85
N TYR A 311 7.27 14.44 15.49
CA TYR A 311 6.14 15.35 15.40
C TYR A 311 5.81 15.53 13.92
N PHE A 312 4.73 14.90 13.48
CA PHE A 312 4.29 15.05 12.11
C PHE A 312 2.88 15.59 12.01
N THR A 313 2.60 16.21 10.86
CA THR A 313 1.29 16.64 10.43
C THR A 313 1.11 16.23 8.98
N GLU A 314 -0.14 16.13 8.53
CA GLU A 314 -0.46 15.87 7.13
C GLU A 314 -0.77 17.18 6.42
N LEU A 315 -2.02 17.66 6.51
CA LEU A 315 -2.48 18.91 5.88
C LEU A 315 -2.20 20.17 6.73
N GLY A 316 -1.97 20.02 8.03
CA GLY A 316 -1.76 21.14 8.96
C GLY A 316 -0.30 21.61 9.01
N VAL A 317 -0.04 22.74 9.67
CA VAL A 317 1.31 23.24 9.94
C VAL A 317 1.83 22.78 11.31
N LEU A 318 3.14 22.83 11.51
CA LEU A 318 3.72 22.64 12.84
C LEU A 318 3.40 23.85 13.72
N GLU A 319 2.95 23.59 14.93
CA GLU A 319 2.60 24.62 15.90
C GLU A 319 3.85 25.15 16.60
N GLU A 320 4.00 26.48 16.61
CA GLU A 320 5.12 27.15 17.27
C GLU A 320 5.11 26.92 18.80
N ASP A 321 3.94 26.62 19.37
CA ASP A 321 3.81 26.32 20.79
C ASP A 321 4.70 25.16 21.25
N LEU A 322 5.05 24.25 20.33
CA LEU A 322 5.98 23.16 20.58
C LEU A 322 7.25 23.61 21.30
N PHE A 323 7.86 24.71 20.88
CA PHE A 323 9.19 25.12 21.34
C PHE A 323 9.17 25.52 22.83
N TRP A 324 8.22 26.35 23.25
CA TRP A 324 8.11 26.73 24.66
C TRP A 324 7.54 25.60 25.52
N ILE A 325 6.71 24.71 24.96
CA ILE A 325 6.24 23.51 25.66
C ILE A 325 7.40 22.57 25.98
N ILE A 326 8.30 22.33 25.02
CA ILE A 326 9.54 21.55 25.25
C ILE A 326 10.39 22.22 26.33
N GLU A 327 10.56 23.54 26.27
CA GLU A 327 11.32 24.27 27.29
C GLU A 327 10.73 24.10 28.69
N VAL A 328 9.41 24.28 28.83
CA VAL A 328 8.69 24.09 30.10
C VAL A 328 8.81 22.64 30.58
N ALA A 329 8.62 21.67 29.69
CA ALA A 329 8.76 20.26 30.01
C ALA A 329 10.18 19.95 30.51
N ASN A 330 11.23 20.49 29.87
CA ASN A 330 12.61 20.28 30.29
C ASN A 330 12.93 20.95 31.64
N ARG A 331 12.36 22.12 31.93
CA ARG A 331 12.50 22.81 33.23
C ARG A 331 11.86 22.03 34.40
N GLN A 332 10.85 21.21 34.13
CA GLN A 332 10.24 20.33 35.14
C GLN A 332 11.15 19.14 35.52
N GLY A 333 12.29 18.96 34.85
CA GLY A 333 13.23 17.85 35.11
C GLY A 333 12.81 16.52 34.47
N GLY A 334 13.58 15.48 34.74
CA GLY A 334 13.49 14.19 34.05
C GLY A 334 14.35 14.14 32.79
N ARG A 335 14.09 13.17 31.92
CA ARG A 335 14.80 13.03 30.63
C ARG A 335 14.50 14.24 29.73
N PRO A 336 15.53 14.94 29.21
CA PRO A 336 15.31 16.08 28.34
C PRO A 336 14.71 15.64 27.00
N VAL A 337 13.68 16.37 26.56
CA VAL A 337 13.17 16.31 25.19
C VAL A 337 14.04 17.21 24.34
N THR A 338 14.79 16.63 23.41
CA THR A 338 15.69 17.35 22.50
C THR A 338 15.35 17.02 21.05
N PHE A 339 15.43 18.02 20.18
CA PHE A 339 15.42 17.78 18.75
C PHE A 339 16.66 16.97 18.33
N GLY A 340 16.53 16.19 17.27
CA GLY A 340 17.65 15.44 16.73
C GLY A 340 17.36 14.78 15.40
N ARG A 341 18.42 14.32 14.76
CA ARG A 341 18.36 13.66 13.46
C ARG A 341 17.88 12.22 13.58
N VAL A 342 17.11 11.78 12.59
CA VAL A 342 16.77 10.36 12.39
C VAL A 342 18.06 9.57 12.17
N ALA A 343 18.99 10.08 11.36
CA ALA A 343 20.29 9.44 11.13
C ALA A 343 21.12 9.26 12.41
N ASP A 344 21.07 10.20 13.35
CA ASP A 344 21.81 10.08 14.61
C ASP A 344 21.24 8.99 15.51
N PHE A 345 19.93 8.80 15.50
CA PHE A 345 19.29 7.67 16.17
C PHE A 345 19.67 6.35 15.50
N MET A 346 19.58 6.27 14.17
CA MET A 346 19.92 5.07 13.40
C MET A 346 21.38 4.63 13.61
N ALA A 347 22.30 5.58 13.68
CA ALA A 347 23.73 5.32 13.91
C ALA A 347 24.05 4.75 15.30
N ARG A 348 23.12 4.83 16.26
CA ARG A 348 23.27 4.30 17.63
C ARG A 348 22.73 2.87 17.77
N ILE A 349 22.04 2.37 16.75
CA ILE A 349 21.48 1.02 16.76
C ILE A 349 22.59 0.02 16.46
N ASP A 350 22.77 -0.97 17.32
CA ASP A 350 23.62 -2.15 17.05
C ASP A 350 22.77 -3.26 16.40
N PRO A 351 22.89 -3.51 15.08
CA PRO A 351 22.09 -4.50 14.37
C PRO A 351 22.26 -5.92 14.89
N SER A 352 23.37 -6.23 15.57
CA SER A 352 23.65 -7.58 16.09
C SER A 352 22.78 -7.96 17.30
N THR A 353 22.17 -6.97 17.94
CA THR A 353 21.31 -7.14 19.11
C THR A 353 19.81 -7.16 18.77
N LEU A 354 19.46 -6.87 17.52
CA LEU A 354 18.07 -6.69 17.12
C LEU A 354 17.36 -8.02 16.90
N PRO A 355 16.05 -8.09 17.20
CA PRO A 355 15.26 -9.24 16.81
C PRO A 355 15.15 -9.30 15.27
N LEU A 356 15.13 -10.51 14.74
CA LEU A 356 15.08 -10.77 13.30
C LEU A 356 13.64 -11.06 12.88
N PHE A 357 13.14 -10.32 11.88
CA PHE A 357 11.91 -10.63 11.19
C PHE A 357 12.20 -11.13 9.77
N CYS A 358 11.57 -12.24 9.39
CA CYS A 358 11.63 -12.82 8.06
C CYS A 358 10.19 -13.02 7.57
N GLY A 359 9.81 -12.34 6.49
CA GLY A 359 8.46 -12.43 5.97
C GLY A 359 7.98 -11.15 5.33
N GLU A 360 6.69 -11.13 5.04
CA GLU A 360 5.98 -10.03 4.43
C GLU A 360 5.11 -9.32 5.48
N MET A 361 4.98 -7.99 5.37
CA MET A 361 4.12 -7.20 6.24
C MET A 361 2.82 -6.87 5.49
N ASN A 362 2.07 -7.90 5.10
CA ASN A 362 0.83 -7.83 4.33
C ASN A 362 -0.19 -8.88 4.83
N PRO A 363 -1.48 -8.73 4.49
CA PRO A 363 -2.09 -7.60 3.79
C PRO A 363 -2.49 -6.43 4.71
N VAL A 364 -2.63 -5.25 4.12
CA VAL A 364 -3.36 -4.10 4.68
C VAL A 364 -4.19 -3.47 3.56
N PHE A 365 -5.37 -2.97 3.93
CA PHE A 365 -6.31 -2.34 3.01
C PHE A 365 -6.57 -3.11 1.72
N SER A 366 -7.02 -4.37 1.81
CA SER A 366 -7.12 -5.27 0.64
C SER A 366 -7.99 -4.73 -0.51
N GLY A 367 -8.95 -3.84 -0.23
CA GLY A 367 -9.76 -3.19 -1.27
C GLY A 367 -8.93 -2.33 -2.23
N CYS A 368 -7.78 -1.82 -1.78
CA CYS A 368 -6.86 -1.04 -2.61
C CYS A 368 -6.21 -1.86 -3.73
N TYR A 369 -6.17 -3.20 -3.61
CA TYR A 369 -5.62 -4.08 -4.64
C TYR A 369 -6.52 -4.15 -5.88
N THR A 370 -7.83 -3.93 -5.74
CA THR A 370 -8.81 -4.12 -6.82
C THR A 370 -9.52 -2.83 -7.26
N THR A 371 -9.77 -1.89 -6.35
CA THR A 371 -10.49 -0.64 -6.67
C THR A 371 -9.83 0.13 -7.82
N ARG A 372 -10.62 0.78 -8.69
CA ARG A 372 -10.12 1.46 -9.91
C ARG A 372 -9.12 0.61 -10.71
N ILE A 373 -9.53 -0.61 -11.09
CA ILE A 373 -8.68 -1.58 -11.79
C ILE A 373 -7.99 -1.02 -13.04
N THR A 374 -8.59 -0.05 -13.72
CA THR A 374 -8.02 0.64 -14.88
C THR A 374 -6.74 1.39 -14.58
N VAL A 375 -6.59 1.95 -13.37
CA VAL A 375 -5.32 2.57 -12.92
C VAL A 375 -4.22 1.52 -12.84
N LYS A 376 -4.49 0.38 -12.19
CA LYS A 376 -3.52 -0.72 -12.04
C LYS A 376 -3.10 -1.29 -13.40
N GLN A 377 -4.07 -1.56 -14.27
CA GLN A 377 -3.82 -2.04 -15.63
C GLN A 377 -3.03 -1.02 -16.45
N GLY A 378 -3.37 0.27 -16.33
CA GLY A 378 -2.68 1.38 -16.97
C GLY A 378 -1.23 1.51 -16.53
N VAL A 379 -0.96 1.46 -15.22
CA VAL A 379 0.41 1.46 -14.67
C VAL A 379 1.19 0.24 -15.16
N ARG A 380 0.61 -0.96 -15.11
CA ARG A 380 1.28 -2.19 -15.59
C ARG A 380 1.66 -2.09 -17.07
N LYS A 381 0.75 -1.58 -17.90
CA LYS A 381 1.01 -1.34 -19.32
C LYS A 381 2.11 -0.29 -19.51
N ALA A 382 2.09 0.80 -18.75
CA ALA A 382 3.13 1.82 -18.80
C ALA A 382 4.51 1.28 -18.40
N GLU A 383 4.60 0.47 -17.33
CA GLU A 383 5.85 -0.21 -16.93
C GLU A 383 6.41 -1.08 -18.05
N HIS A 384 5.56 -1.90 -18.68
CA HIS A 384 5.99 -2.78 -19.77
C HIS A 384 6.43 -2.00 -21.01
N LEU A 385 5.67 -0.98 -21.42
CA LEU A 385 6.01 -0.15 -22.58
C LEU A 385 7.31 0.64 -22.34
N LEU A 386 7.49 1.19 -21.15
CA LEU A 386 8.70 1.94 -20.80
C LEU A 386 9.93 1.04 -20.79
N PHE A 387 9.83 -0.17 -20.23
CA PHE A 387 10.89 -1.16 -20.31
C PHE A 387 11.23 -1.54 -21.75
N GLN A 388 10.21 -1.81 -22.58
CA GLN A 388 10.41 -2.12 -24.00
C GLN A 388 11.10 -0.98 -24.74
N ALA A 389 10.70 0.26 -24.48
CA ALA A 389 11.31 1.46 -25.05
C ALA A 389 12.78 1.60 -24.65
N GLU A 390 13.13 1.39 -23.38
CA GLU A 390 14.52 1.40 -22.91
C GLU A 390 15.35 0.29 -23.57
N ALA A 391 14.83 -0.94 -23.60
CA ALA A 391 15.52 -2.08 -24.21
C ALA A 391 15.80 -1.86 -25.70
N LEU A 392 14.79 -1.42 -26.46
CA LEU A 392 14.93 -1.12 -27.89
C LEU A 392 15.84 0.08 -28.14
N ALA A 393 15.76 1.13 -27.33
CA ALA A 393 16.67 2.27 -27.42
C ALA A 393 18.12 1.85 -27.17
N ALA A 394 18.36 0.99 -26.17
CA ALA A 394 19.69 0.46 -25.89
C ALA A 394 20.22 -0.40 -27.05
N LEU A 395 19.40 -1.30 -27.60
CA LEU A 395 19.77 -2.17 -28.73
C LEU A 395 20.04 -1.39 -30.01
N SER A 396 19.21 -0.38 -30.31
CA SER A 396 19.39 0.53 -31.45
C SER A 396 20.47 1.59 -31.22
N ARG A 397 21.04 1.65 -30.01
CA ARG A 397 21.97 2.70 -29.55
C ARG A 397 21.40 4.11 -29.68
N ARG A 398 20.08 4.23 -29.62
CA ARG A 398 19.38 5.51 -29.59
C ARG A 398 19.56 6.14 -28.21
N LYS A 399 20.05 7.38 -28.18
CA LYS A 399 20.14 8.16 -26.94
C LYS A 399 18.79 8.79 -26.65
N VAL A 400 18.20 8.43 -25.53
CA VAL A 400 16.93 8.97 -25.03
C VAL A 400 17.11 9.26 -23.55
N ASP A 401 16.57 10.39 -23.10
CA ASP A 401 16.44 10.67 -21.68
C ASP A 401 15.10 10.12 -21.18
N PHE A 402 15.16 9.03 -20.40
CA PHE A 402 13.99 8.38 -19.81
C PHE A 402 13.66 8.94 -18.42
N GLU A 403 14.47 9.84 -17.85
CA GLU A 403 14.23 10.41 -16.52
C GLU A 403 12.82 11.04 -16.39
N PRO A 404 12.29 11.80 -17.38
CA PRO A 404 10.93 12.33 -17.31
C PRO A 404 9.82 11.28 -17.35
N LEU A 405 10.00 10.19 -18.11
CA LEU A 405 9.00 9.12 -18.21
C LEU A 405 8.92 8.31 -16.92
N TRP A 406 10.08 7.95 -16.35
CA TRP A 406 10.14 7.35 -15.03
C TRP A 406 9.56 8.28 -13.97
N HIS A 407 9.89 9.57 -14.02
CA HIS A 407 9.36 10.56 -13.07
C HIS A 407 7.83 10.49 -13.02
N GLU A 408 7.16 10.58 -14.17
CA GLU A 408 5.69 10.57 -14.23
C GLU A 408 5.08 9.22 -13.85
N LEU A 409 5.72 8.11 -14.22
CA LEU A 409 5.29 6.77 -13.81
C LEU A 409 5.36 6.59 -12.29
N ILE A 410 6.45 7.06 -11.66
CA ILE A 410 6.64 7.01 -10.21
C ILE A 410 5.57 7.83 -9.48
N LEU A 411 5.16 8.98 -10.03
CA LEU A 411 4.06 9.77 -9.46
C LEU A 411 2.71 9.04 -9.55
N ALA A 412 2.43 8.33 -10.65
CA ALA A 412 1.24 7.49 -10.78
C ALA A 412 1.28 6.25 -9.87
N GLN A 413 2.47 5.88 -9.38
CA GLN A 413 2.74 4.78 -8.46
C GLN A 413 2.77 5.19 -6.98
N PHE A 414 2.63 6.49 -6.68
CA PHE A 414 2.44 6.97 -5.31
C PHE A 414 1.34 6.17 -4.61
N HIS A 415 1.50 5.86 -3.33
CA HIS A 415 0.65 4.86 -2.66
C HIS A 415 -0.84 5.17 -2.81
N ASP A 416 -1.28 6.43 -2.62
CA ASP A 416 -2.70 6.78 -2.82
C ASP A 416 -3.14 6.85 -4.30
N ALA A 417 -2.20 7.02 -5.23
CA ALA A 417 -2.47 7.03 -6.66
C ALA A 417 -2.78 5.60 -7.15
N ILE A 418 -1.82 4.68 -7.06
CA ILE A 418 -1.98 3.32 -7.59
C ILE A 418 -2.99 2.51 -6.78
N CYS A 419 -3.11 2.73 -5.47
CA CYS A 419 -4.14 2.08 -4.64
C CYS A 419 -5.56 2.52 -5.01
N GLY A 420 -5.74 3.60 -5.78
CA GLY A 420 -7.06 4.00 -6.26
C GLY A 420 -7.93 4.64 -5.18
N CYS A 421 -7.32 5.09 -4.07
CA CYS A 421 -8.01 5.62 -2.90
C CYS A 421 -8.23 7.15 -2.91
N HIS A 422 -8.25 7.73 -4.10
CA HIS A 422 -8.31 9.18 -4.35
C HIS A 422 -9.65 9.62 -4.99
N THR A 423 -9.87 10.93 -5.07
CA THR A 423 -11.07 11.53 -5.70
C THR A 423 -11.07 11.38 -7.22
N ASP A 424 -12.24 11.50 -7.86
CA ASP A 424 -12.32 11.40 -9.33
C ASP A 424 -11.51 12.48 -10.05
N LYS A 425 -11.41 13.69 -9.47
CA LYS A 425 -10.56 14.77 -9.99
C LYS A 425 -9.08 14.37 -9.94
N ALA A 426 -8.63 13.81 -8.83
CA ALA A 426 -7.27 13.27 -8.70
C ALA A 426 -7.02 12.11 -9.69
N ASN A 427 -8.01 11.24 -9.90
CA ASN A 427 -7.90 10.12 -10.85
C ASN A 427 -7.63 10.62 -12.29
N GLN A 428 -8.22 11.74 -12.70
CA GLN A 428 -7.97 12.32 -14.03
C GLN A 428 -6.49 12.67 -14.24
N GLU A 429 -5.87 13.37 -13.29
CA GLU A 429 -4.44 13.71 -13.37
C GLU A 429 -3.54 12.46 -13.35
N ILE A 430 -3.92 11.41 -12.61
CA ILE A 430 -3.18 10.13 -12.59
C ILE A 430 -3.25 9.45 -13.96
N GLN A 431 -4.43 9.41 -14.58
CA GLN A 431 -4.61 8.84 -15.93
C GLN A 431 -3.82 9.62 -16.98
N GLU A 432 -3.80 10.96 -16.90
CA GLU A 432 -2.99 11.80 -17.80
C GLU A 432 -1.49 11.46 -17.74
N LYS A 433 -0.95 11.19 -16.54
CA LYS A 433 0.44 10.75 -16.36
C LYS A 433 0.69 9.37 -16.97
N ILE A 434 -0.22 8.43 -16.73
CA ILE A 434 -0.16 7.08 -17.30
C ILE A 434 -0.18 7.15 -18.83
N ASP A 435 -1.12 7.91 -19.40
CA ASP A 435 -1.30 8.07 -20.85
C ASP A 435 -0.07 8.71 -21.50
N PHE A 436 0.51 9.73 -20.85
CA PHE A 436 1.76 10.33 -21.29
C PHE A 436 2.90 9.30 -21.37
N VAL A 437 3.10 8.52 -20.29
CA VAL A 437 4.15 7.49 -20.26
C VAL A 437 3.91 6.42 -21.34
N GLN A 438 2.68 5.93 -21.49
CA GLN A 438 2.36 4.92 -22.51
C GLN A 438 2.63 5.45 -23.92
N LYS A 439 2.13 6.65 -24.23
CA LYS A 439 2.24 7.24 -25.57
C LYS A 439 3.69 7.50 -25.96
N GLU A 440 4.46 8.15 -25.09
CA GLU A 440 5.85 8.50 -25.40
C GLU A 440 6.75 7.24 -25.44
N SER A 441 6.53 6.28 -24.53
CA SER A 441 7.26 5.01 -24.56
C SER A 441 6.98 4.22 -25.83
N GLN A 442 5.72 4.14 -26.26
CA GLN A 442 5.35 3.51 -27.53
C GLN A 442 6.04 4.18 -28.71
N ALA A 443 6.01 5.52 -28.79
CA ALA A 443 6.66 6.25 -29.87
C ALA A 443 8.18 6.05 -29.90
N ILE A 444 8.83 6.00 -28.72
CA ILE A 444 10.28 5.71 -28.62
C ILE A 444 10.57 4.27 -29.04
N ALA A 445 9.75 3.31 -28.61
CA ALA A 445 9.89 1.90 -28.98
C ALA A 445 9.78 1.71 -30.49
N GLU A 446 8.75 2.28 -31.14
CA GLU A 446 8.56 2.24 -32.59
C GLU A 446 9.75 2.85 -33.33
N GLN A 447 10.16 4.07 -32.98
CA GLN A 447 11.30 4.73 -33.61
C GLN A 447 12.63 3.97 -33.43
N SER A 448 12.78 3.27 -32.31
CA SER A 448 13.97 2.46 -32.02
C SER A 448 13.92 1.13 -32.79
N LEU A 449 12.73 0.53 -32.91
CA LEU A 449 12.51 -0.68 -33.67
C LEU A 449 12.71 -0.45 -35.17
N ASP A 450 12.32 0.71 -35.71
CA ASP A 450 12.55 1.10 -37.11
C ASP A 450 14.05 1.08 -37.46
N GLN A 451 14.93 1.46 -36.53
CA GLN A 451 16.38 1.41 -36.72
C GLN A 451 16.95 0.00 -36.69
N LEU A 452 16.24 -0.93 -36.05
CA LEU A 452 16.58 -2.35 -35.96
C LEU A 452 15.84 -3.18 -37.02
N SER A 453 14.97 -2.54 -37.82
CA SER A 453 14.04 -3.24 -38.68
C SER A 453 14.75 -4.11 -39.70
N ALA A 454 14.31 -5.37 -39.80
CA ALA A 454 14.88 -6.39 -40.67
C ALA A 454 13.89 -6.85 -41.77
N GLY A 455 12.81 -6.10 -41.99
CA GLY A 455 11.78 -6.45 -42.97
C GLY A 455 10.54 -5.54 -42.90
N PRO A 456 9.51 -5.81 -43.72
CA PRO A 456 8.24 -5.09 -43.70
C PRO A 456 7.45 -5.30 -42.39
N LEU A 457 7.71 -6.37 -41.65
CA LEU A 457 7.24 -6.58 -40.29
C LEU A 457 8.44 -6.99 -39.42
N THR A 458 8.64 -6.31 -38.29
CA THR A 458 9.67 -6.67 -37.31
C THR A 458 9.00 -6.92 -35.97
N VAL A 459 9.32 -8.06 -35.35
CA VAL A 459 8.79 -8.42 -34.03
C VAL A 459 9.93 -8.45 -33.03
N PHE A 460 9.76 -7.78 -31.90
CA PHE A 460 10.71 -7.77 -30.80
C PHE A 460 10.22 -8.65 -29.65
N ASN A 461 11.11 -9.48 -29.11
CA ASN A 461 10.90 -10.24 -27.89
C ASN A 461 11.53 -9.51 -26.70
N PRO A 462 10.74 -8.96 -25.76
CA PRO A 462 11.25 -8.29 -24.56
C PRO A 462 11.66 -9.28 -23.46
N HIS A 463 11.46 -10.58 -23.63
CA HIS A 463 11.81 -11.57 -22.61
C HIS A 463 13.31 -11.93 -22.64
N PRO A 464 13.90 -12.29 -21.47
CA PRO A 464 15.29 -12.72 -21.38
C PRO A 464 15.53 -14.15 -21.88
N HIS A 465 14.51 -14.80 -22.45
CA HIS A 465 14.58 -16.17 -22.96
C HIS A 465 14.15 -16.20 -24.43
N PRO A 466 14.83 -16.99 -25.28
CA PRO A 466 14.36 -17.24 -26.63
C PRO A 466 13.17 -18.20 -26.58
N GLY A 467 12.36 -18.21 -27.64
CA GLY A 467 11.25 -19.15 -27.72
C GLY A 467 10.35 -18.93 -28.92
N LEU A 468 9.36 -19.81 -29.01
CA LEU A 468 8.24 -19.68 -29.94
C LEU A 468 7.12 -18.89 -29.25
N TYR A 469 6.69 -17.80 -29.86
CA TYR A 469 5.66 -16.92 -29.35
C TYR A 469 4.48 -16.84 -30.30
N LEU A 470 3.27 -16.79 -29.75
CA LEU A 470 2.09 -16.38 -30.50
C LEU A 470 2.06 -14.85 -30.55
N VAL A 471 2.21 -14.30 -31.75
CA VAL A 471 2.26 -12.86 -32.00
C VAL A 471 0.95 -12.42 -32.61
N GLU A 472 0.35 -11.38 -32.04
CA GLU A 472 -0.73 -10.64 -32.66
C GLU A 472 -0.16 -9.46 -33.44
N ALA A 473 -0.61 -9.26 -34.68
CA ALA A 473 -0.25 -8.12 -35.50
C ALA A 473 -1.46 -7.50 -36.20
N GLU A 474 -1.47 -6.18 -36.26
CA GLU A 474 -2.35 -5.41 -37.15
C GLU A 474 -1.63 -5.18 -38.47
N LEU A 475 -2.13 -5.78 -39.55
CA LEU A 475 -1.55 -5.69 -40.90
C LEU A 475 -2.59 -5.22 -41.91
N ASP A 476 -2.14 -4.71 -43.05
CA ASP A 476 -3.03 -4.34 -44.15
C ASP A 476 -3.88 -5.54 -44.61
N LYS A 477 -5.10 -5.23 -45.08
CA LYS A 477 -6.08 -6.24 -45.46
C LYS A 477 -5.51 -7.21 -46.50
N GLY A 478 -5.48 -8.49 -46.14
CA GLY A 478 -5.03 -9.59 -47.00
C GLY A 478 -3.51 -9.80 -47.02
N GLN A 479 -2.75 -9.13 -46.14
CA GLN A 479 -1.34 -9.42 -45.89
C GLN A 479 -1.19 -10.35 -44.69
N VAL A 480 -0.24 -11.28 -44.78
CA VAL A 480 0.18 -12.15 -43.67
C VAL A 480 1.69 -12.35 -43.69
N PRO A 481 2.32 -12.66 -42.53
CA PRO A 481 3.72 -13.05 -42.49
C PRO A 481 3.99 -14.30 -43.35
N ALA A 482 5.06 -14.26 -44.13
CA ALA A 482 5.47 -15.35 -45.00
C ALA A 482 6.31 -16.39 -44.26
N GLY A 483 6.09 -17.67 -44.58
CA GLY A 483 6.93 -18.77 -44.07
C GLY A 483 6.62 -19.24 -42.65
N VAL A 484 5.58 -18.70 -42.02
CA VAL A 484 5.13 -19.11 -40.67
C VAL A 484 3.64 -19.49 -40.66
N PRO A 485 3.20 -20.33 -39.72
CA PRO A 485 1.78 -20.60 -39.50
C PRO A 485 1.04 -19.34 -39.06
N VAL A 486 -0.16 -19.12 -39.60
CA VAL A 486 -0.97 -17.91 -39.39
C VAL A 486 -2.43 -18.29 -39.12
N GLN A 487 -3.05 -17.63 -38.15
CA GLN A 487 -4.47 -17.72 -37.86
C GLN A 487 -5.12 -16.33 -37.83
N ARG A 488 -6.25 -16.18 -38.51
CA ARG A 488 -7.07 -14.96 -38.46
C ARG A 488 -8.26 -15.15 -37.53
N LEU A 489 -8.51 -14.14 -36.69
CA LEU A 489 -9.70 -14.03 -35.87
C LEU A 489 -10.31 -12.63 -36.03
N GLY A 490 -11.41 -12.52 -36.79
CA GLY A 490 -11.94 -11.23 -37.22
C GLY A 490 -10.92 -10.47 -38.07
N ASP A 491 -10.61 -9.22 -37.71
CA ASP A 491 -9.58 -8.40 -38.36
C ASP A 491 -8.17 -8.64 -37.79
N ARG A 492 -8.04 -9.38 -36.68
CA ARG A 492 -6.77 -9.64 -35.99
C ARG A 492 -6.04 -10.81 -36.64
N ILE A 493 -4.72 -10.70 -36.78
CA ILE A 493 -3.86 -11.74 -37.34
C ILE A 493 -2.92 -12.22 -36.25
N PHE A 494 -2.86 -13.55 -36.09
CA PHE A 494 -1.96 -14.23 -35.19
C PHE A 494 -1.00 -15.10 -35.97
N PHE A 495 0.26 -15.17 -35.55
CA PHE A 495 1.26 -16.05 -36.15
C PHE A 495 2.27 -16.50 -35.12
N GLU A 496 2.93 -17.62 -35.40
CA GLU A 496 4.04 -18.09 -34.59
C GLU A 496 5.35 -17.42 -35.02
N ALA A 497 6.06 -16.86 -34.05
CA ALA A 497 7.37 -16.27 -34.24
C ALA A 497 8.39 -16.92 -33.30
N GLU A 498 9.42 -17.54 -33.88
CA GLU A 498 10.59 -17.94 -33.12
C GLU A 498 11.50 -16.71 -32.95
N LEU A 499 11.69 -16.28 -31.70
CA LEU A 499 12.36 -15.03 -31.37
C LEU A 499 13.55 -15.27 -30.43
N PRO A 500 14.70 -14.62 -30.66
CA PRO A 500 15.81 -14.64 -29.72
C PRO A 500 15.45 -13.91 -28.42
N ALA A 501 16.16 -14.21 -27.32
CA ALA A 501 16.06 -13.45 -26.07
C ALA A 501 16.47 -12.00 -26.28
N LEU A 502 15.68 -11.05 -25.77
CA LEU A 502 15.92 -9.60 -25.89
C LEU A 502 16.36 -9.19 -27.30
N GLY A 503 15.68 -9.71 -28.32
CA GLY A 503 16.04 -9.50 -29.72
C GLY A 503 14.84 -9.50 -30.64
N ALA A 504 15.09 -9.23 -31.91
CA ALA A 504 14.03 -9.07 -32.91
C ALA A 504 14.23 -9.99 -34.11
N ALA A 505 13.12 -10.32 -34.79
CA ALA A 505 13.11 -11.03 -36.06
C ALA A 505 12.29 -10.25 -37.10
N GLY A 506 12.78 -10.25 -38.34
CA GLY A 506 12.09 -9.65 -39.48
C GLY A 506 11.32 -10.70 -40.28
N PHE A 507 10.10 -10.35 -40.68
CA PHE A 507 9.21 -11.19 -41.48
C PHE A 507 8.86 -10.47 -42.78
N GLN A 508 8.94 -11.21 -43.89
CA GLN A 508 8.38 -10.75 -45.16
C GLN A 508 6.86 -10.88 -45.13
N LEU A 509 6.17 -9.98 -45.84
CA LEU A 509 4.71 -10.06 -45.99
C LEU A 509 4.35 -10.67 -47.34
N GLN A 510 3.33 -11.52 -47.35
CA GLN A 510 2.77 -12.12 -48.56
C GLN A 510 1.25 -11.92 -48.60
N LYS A 511 0.65 -12.11 -49.78
CA LYS A 511 -0.80 -12.20 -49.89
C LYS A 511 -1.29 -13.47 -49.21
N GLU A 512 -2.34 -13.32 -48.41
CA GLU A 512 -3.01 -14.41 -47.75
C GLU A 512 -3.61 -15.39 -48.77
N LYS A 513 -3.41 -16.69 -48.54
CA LYS A 513 -4.05 -17.76 -49.32
C LYS A 513 -5.39 -18.09 -48.65
N SER A 514 -6.49 -18.07 -49.41
CA SER A 514 -7.87 -18.02 -48.89
C SER A 514 -8.30 -19.17 -47.98
N ASP A 515 -7.62 -20.33 -48.02
CA ASP A 515 -8.16 -21.56 -47.43
C ASP A 515 -7.44 -22.05 -46.16
N SER A 516 -6.32 -21.44 -45.74
CA SER A 516 -5.45 -22.02 -44.70
C SER A 516 -5.34 -21.26 -43.38
N SER A 517 -5.80 -20.00 -43.29
CA SER A 517 -5.61 -19.13 -42.11
C SER A 517 -6.86 -18.87 -41.29
N GLY A 518 -8.06 -19.14 -41.83
CA GLY A 518 -9.31 -18.83 -41.13
C GLY A 518 -9.64 -19.83 -40.01
N SER A 519 -10.01 -19.32 -38.83
CA SER A 519 -10.64 -20.15 -37.79
C SER A 519 -11.95 -20.72 -38.31
N LYS A 520 -12.16 -22.03 -38.14
CA LYS A 520 -13.39 -22.73 -38.52
C LYS A 520 -14.28 -22.87 -37.30
N VAL A 521 -15.51 -22.36 -37.40
CA VAL A 521 -16.54 -22.57 -36.37
C VAL A 521 -16.94 -24.05 -36.33
N LEU A 522 -16.78 -24.67 -35.18
CA LEU A 522 -17.10 -26.06 -34.92
C LEU A 522 -18.55 -26.18 -34.44
N LYS A 523 -19.46 -26.51 -35.36
CA LYS A 523 -20.90 -26.63 -35.03
C LYS A 523 -21.18 -27.87 -34.18
N GLY A 524 -21.85 -27.68 -33.05
CA GLY A 524 -22.28 -28.77 -32.16
C GLY A 524 -21.14 -29.45 -31.40
N VAL A 525 -19.96 -28.85 -31.40
CA VAL A 525 -18.81 -29.31 -30.62
C VAL A 525 -18.86 -28.64 -29.26
N THR A 526 -18.71 -29.44 -28.22
CA THR A 526 -18.62 -28.99 -26.82
C THR A 526 -17.31 -29.39 -26.19
N SER A 527 -16.39 -30.01 -26.93
CA SER A 527 -15.12 -30.49 -26.40
C SER A 527 -13.99 -30.33 -27.41
N ILE A 528 -12.80 -30.05 -26.88
CA ILE A 528 -11.59 -29.85 -27.68
C ILE A 528 -10.49 -30.70 -27.09
N THR A 529 -9.79 -31.42 -27.95
CA THR A 529 -8.65 -32.26 -27.56
C THR A 529 -7.39 -31.69 -28.19
N THR A 530 -6.42 -31.36 -27.34
CA THR A 530 -5.05 -31.03 -27.74
C THR A 530 -4.14 -32.24 -27.47
N PRO A 531 -2.86 -32.22 -27.88
CA PRO A 531 -1.90 -33.26 -27.49
C PRO A 531 -1.68 -33.38 -25.98
N TYR A 532 -2.05 -32.36 -25.18
CA TYR A 532 -1.76 -32.28 -23.75
C TYR A 532 -3.00 -32.41 -22.87
N PHE A 533 -4.13 -31.86 -23.30
CA PHE A 533 -5.36 -31.83 -22.51
C PHE A 533 -6.61 -32.02 -23.37
N GLN A 534 -7.64 -32.60 -22.77
CA GLN A 534 -9.02 -32.54 -23.26
C GLN A 534 -9.80 -31.53 -22.42
N ALA A 535 -10.45 -30.58 -23.07
CA ALA A 535 -11.30 -29.58 -22.43
C ALA A 535 -12.76 -29.79 -22.88
N ASP A 536 -13.64 -30.10 -21.94
CA ASP A 536 -15.07 -30.27 -22.14
C ASP A 536 -15.82 -29.04 -21.60
N PHE A 537 -16.55 -28.35 -22.46
CA PHE A 537 -17.24 -27.09 -22.17
C PHE A 537 -18.74 -27.31 -21.96
N LYS A 538 -19.26 -26.79 -20.86
CA LYS A 538 -20.69 -26.88 -20.53
C LYS A 538 -21.14 -25.70 -19.67
N ASP A 539 -22.22 -25.03 -20.09
CA ASP A 539 -22.85 -23.93 -19.36
C ASP A 539 -21.83 -22.87 -18.91
N GLY A 540 -20.97 -22.41 -19.82
CA GLY A 540 -19.93 -21.40 -19.54
C GLY A 540 -18.66 -21.91 -18.86
N ARG A 541 -18.65 -23.14 -18.34
CA ARG A 541 -17.53 -23.74 -17.61
C ARG A 541 -16.77 -24.75 -18.45
N ALA A 542 -15.55 -25.06 -18.02
CA ALA A 542 -14.75 -26.13 -18.62
C ALA A 542 -14.33 -27.18 -17.58
N GLU A 543 -14.32 -28.44 -17.99
CA GLU A 543 -13.60 -29.52 -17.34
C GLU A 543 -12.35 -29.81 -18.18
N ILE A 544 -11.16 -29.67 -17.57
CA ILE A 544 -9.89 -29.84 -18.27
C ILE A 544 -9.17 -31.05 -17.69
N VAL A 545 -9.10 -32.10 -18.49
CA VAL A 545 -8.39 -33.35 -18.18
C VAL A 545 -7.03 -33.31 -18.85
N ASP A 546 -5.97 -33.38 -18.04
CA ASP A 546 -4.62 -33.58 -18.53
C ASP A 546 -4.46 -35.02 -19.04
N LEU A 547 -4.06 -35.18 -20.31
CA LEU A 547 -4.01 -36.49 -20.97
C LEU A 547 -2.84 -37.35 -20.48
N GLN A 548 -1.81 -36.74 -19.88
CA GLN A 548 -0.67 -37.49 -19.34
C GLN A 548 -0.98 -38.11 -17.98
N SER A 549 -1.62 -37.35 -17.10
CA SER A 549 -1.95 -37.78 -15.74
C SER A 549 -3.36 -38.36 -15.60
N GLU A 550 -4.20 -38.20 -16.63
CA GLU A 550 -5.62 -38.57 -16.64
C GLU A 550 -6.43 -37.90 -15.51
N ARG A 551 -5.99 -36.72 -15.07
CA ARG A 551 -6.64 -35.98 -13.97
C ARG A 551 -7.28 -34.71 -14.47
N ASN A 552 -8.47 -34.44 -13.94
CA ASN A 552 -9.01 -33.09 -13.95
C ASN A 552 -8.21 -32.22 -12.96
N ILE A 553 -7.30 -31.40 -13.48
CA ILE A 553 -6.37 -30.61 -12.66
C ILE A 553 -7.09 -29.43 -11.97
N PHE A 554 -8.13 -28.89 -12.62
CA PHE A 554 -8.77 -27.64 -12.19
C PHE A 554 -10.14 -27.82 -11.52
N GLY A 555 -10.65 -29.06 -11.49
CA GLY A 555 -11.99 -29.37 -10.99
C GLY A 555 -13.09 -29.11 -12.03
N SER A 556 -14.35 -29.31 -11.64
CA SER A 556 -15.51 -29.23 -12.54
C SER A 556 -16.00 -27.80 -12.83
N ASN A 557 -15.45 -26.81 -12.13
CA ASN A 557 -15.93 -25.42 -12.17
C ASN A 557 -14.85 -24.46 -12.70
N PHE A 558 -13.88 -24.96 -13.48
CA PHE A 558 -12.87 -24.08 -14.06
C PHE A 558 -13.53 -23.06 -14.99
N GLY A 559 -13.18 -21.79 -14.80
CA GLY A 559 -13.79 -20.67 -15.50
C GLY A 559 -15.09 -20.14 -14.87
N GLU A 560 -15.59 -20.72 -13.76
CA GLU A 560 -16.76 -20.17 -13.06
C GLU A 560 -16.46 -18.75 -12.55
N ILE A 561 -17.27 -17.79 -13.00
CA ILE A 561 -17.24 -16.43 -12.49
C ILE A 561 -18.00 -16.42 -11.16
N LEU A 562 -17.40 -15.87 -10.11
CA LEU A 562 -18.05 -15.75 -8.80
C LEU A 562 -18.24 -14.29 -8.45
N PHE A 563 -19.47 -13.91 -8.13
CA PHE A 563 -19.77 -12.60 -7.59
C PHE A 563 -19.89 -12.68 -6.07
N ARG A 564 -19.42 -11.64 -5.39
CA ARG A 564 -19.62 -11.50 -3.94
C ARG A 564 -20.17 -10.12 -3.67
N TRP A 565 -21.09 -10.05 -2.72
CA TRP A 565 -21.52 -8.78 -2.17
C TRP A 565 -20.42 -8.28 -1.23
N ASP A 566 -19.85 -7.13 -1.56
CA ASP A 566 -18.92 -6.42 -0.69
C ASP A 566 -19.69 -5.31 0.05
N ASN A 567 -19.67 -5.36 1.38
CA ASN A 567 -20.20 -4.29 2.24
C ASN A 567 -19.08 -3.48 2.91
N GLY A 568 -17.86 -3.68 2.43
CA GLY A 568 -16.66 -2.99 2.86
C GLY A 568 -16.61 -1.55 2.38
N SER A 569 -15.39 -1.06 2.23
CA SER A 569 -15.10 0.25 1.68
C SER A 569 -13.98 0.14 0.66
N MET A 570 -13.64 1.25 0.02
CA MET A 570 -12.41 1.35 -0.79
C MET A 570 -11.14 0.88 -0.05
N TRP A 571 -11.13 0.92 1.28
CA TRP A 571 -10.00 0.51 2.11
C TRP A 571 -10.02 -0.98 2.42
N THR A 572 -11.18 -1.57 2.72
CA THR A 572 -11.24 -2.95 3.23
C THR A 572 -12.36 -3.68 2.55
N GLU A 573 -12.04 -4.82 1.93
CA GLU A 573 -13.06 -5.75 1.45
C GLU A 573 -13.73 -6.41 2.66
N SER A 574 -15.06 -6.43 2.66
CA SER A 574 -15.86 -7.12 3.66
C SER A 574 -16.95 -7.87 2.91
N PHE A 575 -16.54 -8.99 2.31
CA PHE A 575 -17.45 -9.83 1.56
C PHE A 575 -18.41 -10.54 2.51
N MET A 576 -19.68 -10.62 2.11
CA MET A 576 -20.61 -11.55 2.72
C MET A 576 -20.12 -12.97 2.40
N ASN A 577 -20.13 -13.89 3.38
CA ASN A 577 -19.69 -15.29 3.23
C ASN A 577 -20.61 -16.14 2.31
N GLU A 578 -21.40 -15.50 1.46
CA GLU A 578 -22.29 -16.12 0.48
C GLU A 578 -21.83 -15.67 -0.92
N PRO A 579 -20.95 -16.42 -1.59
CA PRO A 579 -20.69 -16.20 -3.01
C PRO A 579 -21.96 -16.48 -3.81
N CYS A 580 -22.20 -15.67 -4.84
CA CYS A 580 -23.23 -15.87 -5.84
C CYS A 580 -22.56 -16.46 -7.09
N GLY A 581 -22.64 -17.78 -7.25
CA GLY A 581 -22.06 -18.52 -8.35
C GLY A 581 -23.03 -18.70 -9.52
N SER A 582 -22.95 -19.86 -10.17
CA SER A 582 -23.81 -20.25 -11.30
C SER A 582 -25.33 -20.07 -11.07
N GLU A 583 -25.83 -20.10 -9.83
CA GLU A 583 -27.25 -19.88 -9.52
C GLU A 583 -27.74 -18.45 -9.81
N CYS A 584 -26.83 -17.49 -9.91
CA CYS A 584 -27.12 -16.08 -10.22
C CYS A 584 -26.61 -15.67 -11.61
N GLN A 585 -26.32 -16.63 -12.48
CA GLN A 585 -25.78 -16.35 -13.81
C GLN A 585 -26.48 -17.21 -14.86
N ASP A 586 -26.65 -16.65 -16.05
CA ASP A 586 -27.00 -17.39 -17.26
C ASP A 586 -25.82 -17.28 -18.21
N GLU A 587 -25.07 -18.36 -18.37
CA GLU A 587 -23.97 -18.44 -19.32
C GLU A 587 -24.27 -19.48 -20.39
N GLU A 588 -23.98 -19.14 -21.63
CA GLU A 588 -24.08 -20.06 -22.75
C GLU A 588 -22.79 -20.08 -23.56
N LEU A 589 -22.50 -21.26 -24.10
CA LEU A 589 -21.45 -21.43 -25.09
C LEU A 589 -21.95 -20.85 -26.42
N VAL A 590 -21.33 -19.75 -26.87
CA VAL A 590 -21.70 -19.05 -28.11
C VAL A 590 -21.02 -19.70 -29.30
N GLU A 591 -19.71 -19.89 -29.20
CA GLU A 591 -18.90 -20.34 -30.31
C GLU A 591 -17.70 -21.13 -29.81
N ILE A 592 -17.43 -22.24 -30.49
CA ILE A 592 -16.10 -22.85 -30.50
C ILE A 592 -15.57 -22.70 -31.93
N SER A 593 -14.40 -22.10 -32.06
CA SER A 593 -13.68 -22.04 -33.33
C SER A 593 -12.28 -22.63 -33.18
N GLU A 594 -11.83 -23.33 -34.21
CA GLU A 594 -10.51 -23.94 -34.25
C GLU A 594 -9.77 -23.43 -35.48
N GLY A 595 -8.56 -22.95 -35.27
CA GLY A 595 -7.66 -22.58 -36.34
C GLY A 595 -6.32 -23.28 -36.22
N PRO A 596 -5.38 -22.97 -37.12
CA PRO A 596 -4.11 -23.67 -37.21
C PRO A 596 -3.16 -23.44 -36.02
N LEU A 597 -3.38 -22.40 -35.20
CA LEU A 597 -2.52 -22.04 -34.07
C LEU A 597 -3.18 -22.28 -32.71
N PHE A 598 -4.45 -21.91 -32.60
CA PHE A 598 -5.22 -22.02 -31.37
C PHE A 598 -6.70 -22.28 -31.68
N PHE A 599 -7.40 -22.77 -30.68
CA PHE A 599 -8.84 -22.74 -30.66
C PHE A 599 -9.32 -21.59 -29.76
N GLN A 600 -10.50 -21.08 -30.02
CA GLN A 600 -11.17 -20.09 -29.19
C GLN A 600 -12.52 -20.66 -28.74
N VAL A 601 -12.82 -20.41 -27.47
CA VAL A 601 -14.15 -20.63 -26.92
C VAL A 601 -14.70 -19.29 -26.49
N VAL A 602 -15.86 -18.93 -27.02
CA VAL A 602 -16.60 -17.72 -26.68
C VAL A 602 -17.83 -18.13 -25.89
N THR A 603 -17.90 -17.64 -24.66
CA THR A 603 -19.10 -17.70 -23.84
C THR A 603 -19.73 -16.32 -23.81
N ALA A 604 -21.05 -16.26 -23.66
CA ALA A 604 -21.75 -15.03 -23.37
C ALA A 604 -22.70 -15.29 -22.22
N GLY A 605 -22.92 -14.28 -21.41
CA GLY A 605 -23.76 -14.47 -20.26
C GLY A 605 -24.40 -13.21 -19.72
N ARG A 606 -25.28 -13.44 -18.75
CA ARG A 606 -25.91 -12.39 -17.96
C ARG A 606 -25.78 -12.71 -16.48
N VAL A 607 -25.30 -11.73 -15.74
CA VAL A 607 -25.38 -11.77 -14.28
C VAL A 607 -26.81 -11.40 -13.88
N ARG A 608 -27.51 -12.34 -13.24
CA ARG A 608 -28.84 -12.11 -12.69
C ARG A 608 -28.73 -11.28 -11.40
N PRO A 609 -29.76 -10.48 -11.07
CA PRO A 609 -29.82 -9.82 -9.78
C PRO A 609 -29.73 -10.86 -8.65
N GLY A 610 -28.70 -10.76 -7.81
CA GLY A 610 -28.60 -11.58 -6.61
C GLY A 610 -29.72 -11.27 -5.61
N ARG A 611 -29.86 -12.10 -4.57
CA ARG A 611 -30.79 -11.81 -3.46
C ARG A 611 -30.39 -10.50 -2.79
N LYS A 612 -31.35 -9.64 -2.43
CA LYS A 612 -31.07 -8.47 -1.60
C LYS A 612 -30.42 -8.95 -0.28
N PRO A 613 -29.23 -8.44 0.08
CA PRO A 613 -28.58 -8.85 1.31
C PRO A 613 -29.46 -8.50 2.53
N ILE A 614 -29.51 -9.43 3.49
CA ILE A 614 -30.35 -9.33 4.70
C ILE A 614 -29.77 -8.31 5.70
N SER A 615 -28.48 -7.97 5.57
CA SER A 615 -27.75 -6.99 6.39
C SER A 615 -26.61 -6.34 5.61
N GLY A 616 -26.24 -5.11 5.99
CA GLY A 616 -25.18 -4.31 5.33
C GLY A 616 -25.53 -2.83 5.35
N ASN A 617 -24.56 -1.95 5.06
CA ASN A 617 -24.82 -0.52 4.95
C ASN A 617 -25.74 -0.28 3.74
N HIS A 618 -26.91 0.31 3.96
CA HIS A 618 -27.89 0.57 2.90
C HIS A 618 -27.72 1.94 2.22
N GLY A 619 -26.74 2.73 2.64
CA GLY A 619 -26.40 4.02 2.05
C GLY A 619 -25.53 3.86 0.80
N ASP A 620 -25.83 4.63 -0.24
CA ASP A 620 -25.17 4.65 -1.55
C ASP A 620 -24.88 3.25 -2.12
N TYR A 621 -25.92 2.41 -2.17
CA TYR A 621 -25.89 1.23 -3.02
C TYR A 621 -25.61 1.66 -4.47
N TRP A 622 -24.44 1.30 -4.97
CA TRP A 622 -24.38 0.84 -6.35
C TRP A 622 -25.35 -0.34 -6.46
N THR A 623 -26.25 -0.36 -7.44
CA THR A 623 -27.36 -1.34 -7.56
C THR A 623 -26.92 -2.79 -7.81
N GLY A 624 -25.70 -3.14 -7.42
CA GLY A 624 -24.93 -4.18 -8.07
C GLY A 624 -24.70 -3.82 -9.54
N PHE A 625 -23.97 -4.70 -10.18
CA PHE A 625 -23.96 -4.90 -11.62
C PHE A 625 -25.41 -5.07 -12.11
N GLY A 626 -26.14 -3.96 -12.37
CA GLY A 626 -27.42 -4.05 -13.10
C GLY A 626 -27.17 -4.88 -14.35
N SER A 627 -28.03 -5.85 -14.67
CA SER A 627 -27.75 -6.98 -15.59
C SER A 627 -26.49 -6.79 -16.44
N LEU A 628 -25.34 -7.21 -15.93
CA LEU A 628 -24.11 -7.16 -16.72
C LEU A 628 -24.22 -8.22 -17.80
N ALA A 629 -24.14 -7.79 -19.05
CA ALA A 629 -23.80 -8.66 -20.15
C ALA A 629 -22.28 -8.72 -20.25
N PHE A 630 -21.75 -9.91 -20.45
CA PHE A 630 -20.35 -10.14 -20.78
C PHE A 630 -20.25 -11.07 -21.99
#